data_AF-E5A1F9-F1
#
_entry.id   AF-E5A1F9-F1
#
_cell.length_a   1.000
_cell.length_b   1.000
_cell.length_c   1.000
_cell.angle_alpha   90.00
_cell.angle_beta   90.00
_cell.angle_gamma   90.00
#
_symmetry.space_group_name_H-M   'P 1'
#
loop_
_entity.id
_entity.type
_entity.pdbx_description
1 polymer ?
#
loop_
_entity_poly.entity_id
_entity_poly.type
_entity_poly.pdbx_seq_one_letter_code
_entity_poly.pdbx_strand_id
1 'polypeptide(L)'
;MAILSTEQSQTRFLAIVLPALTLCTHTLLALSSILPGSDPDRAFFSLVYNFLAVCASILGLLGAVRLLPSLVSIYTLVHTITLSFATFALLNAPLSFRIINPIIPSWQIDENAICRDINAGFGWDEAWFTKCSQSFSLVKICFAGLGLVLMAAQWWALMTVRRWGKELRFQRLLMERGDGDVEKAGILHDDAGLVIASEKNHEQRFKNKTCFSWTGDDLVQILLLPL
;
A
#
# COMPACT_ATOMS: atom_id res chain seq x y z
N MET A 1 29.12 13.35 -0.53
CA MET A 1 28.28 12.29 0.06
C MET A 1 27.25 13.00 0.94
N ALA A 2 26.04 13.25 0.41
CA ALA A 2 25.03 14.03 1.12
C ALA A 2 24.50 13.20 2.32
N ILE A 3 24.56 13.77 3.52
CA ILE A 3 23.97 13.18 4.73
C ILE A 3 22.45 13.20 4.52
N LEU A 4 21.87 12.05 4.18
CA LEU A 4 20.42 11.88 4.13
C LEU A 4 19.85 12.16 5.52
N SER A 5 18.79 12.95 5.63
CA SER A 5 18.07 13.07 6.90
C SER A 5 17.58 11.68 7.33
N THR A 6 17.53 11.42 8.64
CA THR A 6 17.06 10.15 9.20
C THR A 6 15.69 9.77 8.67
N GLU A 7 14.78 10.74 8.51
CA GLU A 7 13.45 10.55 7.90
C GLU A 7 13.51 10.08 6.44
N GLN A 8 14.45 10.61 5.63
CA GLN A 8 14.60 10.17 4.24
C GLN A 8 15.12 8.74 4.16
N SER A 9 15.99 8.32 5.10
CA SER A 9 16.46 6.94 5.17
C SER A 9 15.34 5.96 5.57
N GLN A 10 14.49 6.34 6.53
CA GLN A 10 13.35 5.54 6.99
C GLN A 10 12.29 5.37 5.90
N THR A 11 11.92 6.45 5.20
CA THR A 11 10.96 6.39 4.10
C THR A 11 11.46 5.57 2.92
N ARG A 12 12.76 5.66 2.59
CA ARG A 12 13.38 4.81 1.58
C ARG A 12 13.37 3.34 1.99
N PHE A 13 13.70 3.03 3.25
CA PHE A 13 13.64 1.67 3.77
C PHE A 13 12.22 1.10 3.67
N LEU A 14 11.22 1.87 4.09
CA LEU A 14 9.81 1.49 3.98
C LEU A 14 9.39 1.22 2.53
N ALA A 15 9.83 2.07 1.59
CA ALA A 15 9.57 1.91 0.16
C ALA A 15 10.23 0.67 -0.45
N ILE A 16 11.24 0.07 0.20
CA ILE A 16 11.90 -1.17 -0.22
C ILE A 16 11.25 -2.38 0.45
N VAL A 17 11.00 -2.30 1.75
CA VAL A 17 10.44 -3.40 2.55
C VAL A 17 9.03 -3.74 2.10
N LEU A 18 8.19 -2.74 1.81
CA LEU A 18 6.80 -2.98 1.43
C LEU A 18 6.66 -3.80 0.12
N PRO A 19 7.35 -3.44 -0.99
CA PRO A 19 7.39 -4.29 -2.17
C PRO A 19 8.05 -5.66 -1.93
N ALA A 20 9.10 -5.74 -1.10
CA ALA A 20 9.77 -7.02 -0.83
C ALA A 20 8.88 -8.01 -0.07
N LEU A 21 8.13 -7.54 0.93
CA LEU A 21 7.15 -8.34 1.65
C LEU A 21 5.98 -8.75 0.75
N THR A 22 5.51 -7.82 -0.10
CA THR A 22 4.45 -8.09 -1.08
C THR A 22 4.91 -9.18 -2.07
N LEU A 23 6.13 -9.06 -2.59
CA LEU A 23 6.75 -10.06 -3.46
C LEU A 23 6.80 -11.43 -2.78
N CYS A 24 7.37 -11.52 -1.58
CA CYS A 24 7.49 -12.78 -0.85
C CYS A 24 6.11 -13.43 -0.61
N THR A 25 5.13 -12.64 -0.17
CA THR A 25 3.77 -13.11 0.11
C THR A 25 3.10 -13.66 -1.15
N HIS A 26 3.11 -12.90 -2.25
CA HIS A 26 2.47 -13.33 -3.49
C HIS A 26 3.22 -14.46 -4.19
N THR A 27 4.55 -14.56 -4.05
CA THR A 27 5.29 -15.73 -4.53
C THR A 27 4.91 -16.98 -3.75
N LEU A 28 4.83 -16.91 -2.41
CA LEU A 28 4.38 -18.05 -1.60
C LEU A 28 2.94 -18.46 -1.93
N LEU A 29 2.04 -17.49 -2.15
CA LEU A 29 0.66 -17.76 -2.55
C LEU A 29 0.57 -18.36 -3.98
N ALA A 30 1.36 -17.86 -4.92
CA ALA A 30 1.45 -18.44 -6.27
C ALA A 30 1.92 -19.88 -6.22
N LEU A 31 2.99 -20.17 -5.46
CA LEU A 31 3.50 -21.52 -5.26
C LEU A 31 2.47 -22.42 -4.59
N SER A 32 1.73 -21.89 -3.61
CA SER A 32 0.66 -22.65 -2.93
C SER A 32 -0.47 -23.05 -3.87
N SER A 33 -0.75 -22.23 -4.89
CA SER A 33 -1.80 -22.49 -5.89
C SER A 33 -1.42 -23.60 -6.88
N ILE A 34 -0.17 -24.07 -6.88
CA ILE A 34 0.33 -25.17 -7.71
C ILE A 34 0.11 -26.53 -6.99
N LEU A 35 -0.16 -26.52 -5.68
CA LEU A 35 -0.38 -27.78 -4.95
C LEU A 35 -1.66 -28.49 -5.42
N PRO A 36 -1.63 -29.84 -5.52
CA PRO A 36 -2.79 -30.61 -5.93
C PRO A 36 -3.94 -30.49 -4.92
N GLY A 37 -5.15 -30.24 -5.41
CA GLY A 37 -6.38 -30.16 -4.59
C GLY A 37 -7.21 -28.89 -4.75
N SER A 38 -6.72 -27.89 -5.48
CA SER A 38 -7.48 -26.66 -5.79
C SER A 38 -8.34 -26.79 -7.05
N ASP A 39 -9.54 -26.20 -7.03
CA ASP A 39 -10.37 -26.02 -8.23
C ASP A 39 -9.56 -25.33 -9.35
N PRO A 40 -9.50 -25.89 -10.58
CA PRO A 40 -8.60 -25.43 -11.64
C PRO A 40 -8.86 -23.98 -12.07
N ASP A 41 -10.13 -23.57 -12.18
CA ASP A 41 -10.50 -22.20 -12.58
C ASP A 41 -10.08 -21.16 -11.53
N ARG A 42 -10.21 -21.50 -10.25
CA ARG A 42 -9.81 -20.64 -9.13
C ARG A 42 -8.30 -20.58 -8.98
N ALA A 43 -7.62 -21.72 -9.15
CA ALA A 43 -6.17 -21.80 -9.12
C ALA A 43 -5.55 -20.94 -10.23
N PHE A 44 -6.12 -20.96 -11.44
CA PHE A 44 -5.66 -20.13 -12.54
C PHE A 44 -5.83 -18.63 -12.25
N PHE A 45 -7.01 -18.19 -11.79
CA PHE A 45 -7.23 -16.79 -11.41
C PHE A 45 -6.30 -16.33 -10.30
N SER A 46 -6.13 -17.15 -9.26
CA SER A 46 -5.18 -16.90 -8.16
C SER A 46 -3.75 -16.76 -8.69
N LEU A 47 -3.31 -17.66 -9.57
CA LEU A 47 -1.97 -17.65 -10.13
C LEU A 47 -1.72 -16.40 -10.99
N VAL A 48 -2.66 -16.02 -11.86
CA VAL A 48 -2.56 -14.79 -12.67
C VAL A 48 -2.48 -13.56 -11.77
N TYR A 49 -3.36 -13.46 -10.77
CA TYR A 49 -3.37 -12.35 -9.83
C TYR A 49 -2.04 -12.24 -9.05
N ASN A 50 -1.56 -13.34 -8.48
CA ASN A 50 -0.31 -13.35 -7.72
C ASN A 50 0.89 -13.04 -8.63
N PHE A 51 0.89 -13.51 -9.88
CA PHE A 51 1.93 -13.17 -10.86
C PHE A 51 1.96 -11.66 -11.17
N LEU A 52 0.80 -11.04 -11.39
CA LEU A 52 0.70 -9.59 -11.58
C LEU A 52 1.22 -8.82 -10.36
N ALA A 53 0.88 -9.27 -9.16
CA ALA A 53 1.37 -8.67 -7.91
C ALA A 53 2.89 -8.81 -7.75
N VAL A 54 3.47 -9.94 -8.14
CA VAL A 54 4.93 -10.17 -8.21
C VAL A 54 5.58 -9.17 -9.17
N CYS A 55 5.07 -9.04 -10.40
CA CYS A 55 5.58 -8.08 -11.38
C CYS A 55 5.51 -6.63 -10.87
N ALA A 56 4.36 -6.24 -10.29
CA ALA A 56 4.19 -4.91 -9.70
C ALA A 56 5.18 -4.66 -8.54
N SER A 57 5.45 -5.67 -7.73
CA SER A 57 6.41 -5.58 -6.62
C SER A 57 7.85 -5.39 -7.11
N ILE A 58 8.24 -6.08 -8.19
CA ILE A 58 9.55 -5.89 -8.84
C ILE A 58 9.67 -4.46 -9.38
N LEU A 59 8.64 -3.94 -10.04
CA LEU A 59 8.62 -2.55 -10.52
C LEU A 59 8.71 -1.55 -9.36
N GLY A 60 8.01 -1.79 -8.26
CA GLY A 60 8.09 -0.98 -7.04
C GLY A 60 9.49 -0.97 -6.43
N LEU A 61 10.12 -2.14 -6.32
CA LEU A 61 11.48 -2.29 -5.81
C LEU A 61 12.50 -1.57 -6.70
N LEU A 62 12.43 -1.78 -8.02
CA LEU A 62 13.28 -1.08 -8.99
C LEU A 62 13.07 0.44 -8.92
N GLY A 63 11.83 0.88 -8.80
CA GLY A 63 11.49 2.30 -8.63
C GLY A 63 12.10 2.91 -7.37
N ALA A 64 12.04 2.20 -6.23
CA ALA A 64 12.60 2.64 -4.96
C ALA A 64 14.14 2.66 -4.98
N VAL A 65 14.77 1.64 -5.57
CA VAL A 65 16.24 1.54 -5.68
C VAL A 65 16.80 2.60 -6.64
N ARG A 66 16.15 2.79 -7.80
CA ARG A 66 16.58 3.72 -8.85
C ARG A 66 16.06 5.14 -8.68
N LEU A 67 15.28 5.43 -7.62
CA LEU A 67 14.63 6.73 -7.40
C LEU A 67 13.81 7.21 -8.61
N LEU A 68 13.09 6.29 -9.25
CA LEU A 68 12.25 6.57 -10.42
C LEU A 68 10.79 6.74 -9.99
N PRO A 69 10.26 7.98 -9.91
CA PRO A 69 8.94 8.23 -9.35
C PRO A 69 7.78 7.75 -10.24
N SER A 70 8.04 7.44 -11.51
CA SER A 70 7.05 6.81 -12.40
C SER A 70 6.76 5.37 -11.97
N LEU A 71 7.82 4.57 -11.75
CA LEU A 71 7.71 3.17 -11.31
C LEU A 71 7.07 3.05 -9.92
N VAL A 72 7.48 3.90 -8.98
CA VAL A 72 6.87 3.95 -7.64
C VAL A 72 5.37 4.26 -7.75
N SER A 73 4.96 5.17 -8.62
CA SER A 73 3.54 5.50 -8.81
C SER A 73 2.73 4.32 -9.34
N ILE A 74 3.22 3.61 -10.35
CA ILE A 74 2.54 2.41 -10.90
C ILE A 74 2.38 1.36 -9.80
N TYR A 75 3.45 1.06 -9.07
CA TYR A 75 3.40 0.14 -7.93
C TYR A 75 2.35 0.58 -6.89
N THR A 76 2.38 1.84 -6.47
CA THR A 76 1.44 2.32 -5.44
C THR A 76 -0.02 2.27 -5.91
N LEU A 77 -0.28 2.46 -7.21
CA LEU A 77 -1.62 2.35 -7.78
C LEU A 77 -2.11 0.90 -7.75
N VAL A 78 -1.31 -0.04 -8.27
CA VAL A 78 -1.64 -1.46 -8.26
C VAL A 78 -1.83 -1.98 -6.84
N HIS A 79 -0.95 -1.58 -5.92
CA HIS A 79 -1.04 -1.97 -4.53
C HIS A 79 -2.27 -1.35 -3.84
N THR A 80 -2.64 -0.12 -4.18
CA THR A 80 -3.89 0.49 -3.65
C THR A 80 -5.12 -0.29 -4.09
N ILE A 81 -5.22 -0.64 -5.37
CA ILE A 81 -6.36 -1.42 -5.89
C ILE A 81 -6.45 -2.75 -5.13
N THR A 82 -5.32 -3.44 -5.02
CA THR A 82 -5.19 -4.70 -4.28
C THR A 82 -5.62 -4.54 -2.81
N LEU A 83 -5.10 -3.51 -2.15
CA LEU A 83 -5.36 -3.24 -0.74
C LEU A 83 -6.83 -2.87 -0.51
N SER A 84 -7.47 -2.15 -1.44
CA SER A 84 -8.91 -1.88 -1.42
C SER A 84 -9.74 -3.16 -1.53
N PHE A 85 -9.41 -4.05 -2.48
CA PHE A 85 -10.09 -5.34 -2.61
C PHE A 85 -9.93 -6.20 -1.35
N ALA A 86 -8.72 -6.29 -0.80
CA ALA A 86 -8.46 -7.03 0.42
C ALA A 86 -9.18 -6.42 1.64
N THR A 87 -9.21 -5.08 1.74
CA THR A 87 -9.92 -4.38 2.83
C THR A 87 -11.42 -4.67 2.74
N PHE A 88 -11.99 -4.52 1.55
CA PHE A 88 -13.40 -4.80 1.31
C PHE A 88 -13.75 -6.26 1.65
N ALA A 89 -12.90 -7.20 1.26
CA ALA A 89 -13.11 -8.60 1.57
C ALA A 89 -13.04 -8.91 3.07
N LEU A 90 -12.10 -8.29 3.80
CA LEU A 90 -12.00 -8.45 5.26
C LEU A 90 -13.19 -7.85 6.00
N LEU A 91 -13.69 -6.70 5.55
CA LEU A 91 -14.92 -6.11 6.09
C LEU A 91 -16.14 -6.98 5.81
N ASN A 92 -16.15 -7.67 4.67
CA ASN A 92 -17.25 -8.55 4.30
C ASN A 92 -17.22 -9.90 5.05
N ALA A 93 -16.04 -10.36 5.48
CA ALA A 93 -15.88 -11.66 6.13
C ALA A 93 -16.78 -11.89 7.36
N PRO A 94 -16.88 -10.95 8.33
CA PRO A 94 -17.80 -11.11 9.47
C PRO A 94 -19.26 -10.74 9.15
N LEU A 95 -19.52 -9.95 8.09
CA LEU A 95 -20.84 -9.36 7.83
C LEU A 95 -21.68 -10.12 6.79
N SER A 96 -21.13 -11.16 6.16
CA SER A 96 -21.85 -12.05 5.22
C SER A 96 -22.62 -11.31 4.11
N PHE A 97 -22.11 -10.17 3.61
CA PHE A 97 -22.71 -9.54 2.44
C PHE A 97 -22.43 -10.42 1.22
N ARG A 98 -23.46 -11.15 0.79
CA ARG A 98 -23.44 -12.15 -0.30
C ARG A 98 -23.07 -11.59 -1.68
N ILE A 99 -22.72 -10.30 -1.80
CA ILE A 99 -22.91 -9.57 -3.05
C ILE A 99 -21.61 -9.31 -3.83
N ILE A 100 -20.40 -9.25 -3.26
CA ILE A 100 -19.25 -8.71 -4.03
C ILE A 100 -17.89 -9.31 -3.64
N ASN A 101 -17.63 -10.59 -3.91
CA ASN A 101 -16.22 -11.02 -3.99
C ASN A 101 -16.00 -12.22 -4.92
N PRO A 102 -15.72 -11.99 -6.21
CA PRO A 102 -15.36 -13.06 -7.14
C PRO A 102 -13.91 -13.55 -6.97
N ILE A 103 -13.08 -12.88 -6.16
CA ILE A 103 -11.62 -13.08 -6.14
C ILE A 103 -11.16 -13.86 -4.91
N ILE A 104 -11.80 -13.68 -3.75
CA ILE A 104 -11.45 -14.47 -2.57
C ILE A 104 -12.44 -15.64 -2.50
N PRO A 105 -11.97 -16.90 -2.53
CA PRO A 105 -12.84 -18.04 -2.32
C PRO A 105 -13.59 -17.77 -1.03
N SER A 106 -14.92 -17.72 -1.12
CA SER A 106 -15.75 -17.46 0.05
C SER A 106 -15.34 -18.49 1.09
N TRP A 107 -14.65 -18.05 2.13
CA TRP A 107 -14.30 -18.85 3.30
C TRP A 107 -15.59 -19.04 4.10
N GLN A 108 -16.61 -19.59 3.44
CA GLN A 108 -17.80 -20.15 4.06
C GLN A 108 -17.35 -21.46 4.68
N ILE A 109 -16.52 -21.31 5.70
CA ILE A 109 -16.40 -22.33 6.72
C ILE A 109 -17.78 -22.40 7.34
N ASP A 110 -18.50 -23.45 6.95
CA ASP A 110 -19.74 -23.84 7.59
C ASP A 110 -19.41 -24.26 9.02
N GLU A 111 -19.54 -23.29 9.94
CA GLU A 111 -19.29 -23.47 11.36
C GLU A 111 -20.13 -24.61 11.91
N ASN A 112 -21.35 -24.77 11.38
CA ASN A 112 -22.26 -25.82 11.78
C ASN A 112 -21.76 -27.18 11.30
N ALA A 113 -21.22 -27.27 10.07
CA ALA A 113 -20.61 -28.50 9.58
C ALA A 113 -19.39 -28.90 10.42
N ILE A 114 -18.49 -27.96 10.75
CA ILE A 114 -17.32 -28.25 11.58
C ILE A 114 -17.72 -28.67 13.00
N CYS A 115 -18.60 -27.92 13.67
CA CYS A 115 -19.08 -28.29 15.00
C CYS A 115 -19.84 -29.63 14.98
N ARG A 116 -20.52 -29.97 13.88
CA ARG A 116 -21.21 -31.26 13.71
C ARG A 116 -20.25 -32.41 13.47
N ASP A 117 -19.21 -32.22 12.66
CA ASP A 117 -18.16 -33.22 12.41
C ASP A 117 -17.39 -33.53 13.70
N ILE A 118 -17.09 -32.51 14.51
CA ILE A 118 -16.47 -32.71 15.83
C ILE A 118 -17.41 -33.48 16.78
N ASN A 119 -18.74 -33.30 16.65
CA ASN A 119 -19.73 -34.00 17.46
C ASN A 119 -20.05 -35.43 16.97
N ALA A 120 -19.56 -35.87 15.80
CA ALA A 120 -19.97 -37.09 15.11
C ALA A 120 -19.51 -38.40 15.80
N GLY A 121 -19.85 -38.58 17.07
CA GLY A 121 -19.58 -39.79 17.83
C GLY A 121 -19.60 -39.64 19.35
N PHE A 122 -19.68 -38.42 19.89
CA PHE A 122 -19.50 -38.18 21.32
C PHE A 122 -20.78 -37.81 22.09
N GLY A 123 -21.89 -37.51 21.40
CA GLY A 123 -23.20 -37.28 22.04
C GLY A 123 -23.30 -36.00 22.87
N TRP A 124 -22.67 -34.90 22.43
CA TRP A 124 -22.69 -33.63 23.16
C TRP A 124 -24.07 -32.94 23.02
N ASP A 125 -24.44 -32.16 24.02
CA ASP A 125 -25.72 -31.47 24.13
C ASP A 125 -25.81 -30.20 23.26
N GLU A 126 -27.03 -29.66 23.09
CA GLU A 126 -27.25 -28.41 22.35
C GLU A 126 -26.51 -27.21 22.97
N ALA A 127 -26.29 -27.24 24.29
CA ALA A 127 -25.52 -26.23 25.00
C ALA A 127 -24.03 -26.23 24.60
N TRP A 128 -23.46 -27.40 24.27
CA TRP A 128 -22.14 -27.45 23.68
C TRP A 128 -22.11 -26.90 22.25
N PHE A 129 -23.08 -27.25 21.41
CA PHE A 129 -23.12 -26.78 20.02
C PHE A 129 -23.15 -25.25 19.92
N THR A 130 -23.95 -24.61 20.77
CA THR A 130 -24.02 -23.14 20.87
C THR A 130 -22.71 -22.51 21.36
N LYS A 131 -22.01 -23.13 22.33
CA LYS A 131 -20.67 -22.68 22.75
C LYS A 131 -19.63 -22.88 21.65
N CYS A 132 -19.71 -23.97 20.89
CA CYS A 132 -18.82 -24.25 19.76
C CYS A 132 -18.93 -23.16 18.69
N SER A 133 -20.15 -22.90 18.20
CA SER A 133 -20.37 -21.87 17.18
C SER A 133 -20.02 -20.46 17.68
N GLN A 134 -20.35 -20.12 18.93
CA GLN A 134 -19.98 -18.83 19.53
C GLN A 134 -18.45 -18.65 19.60
N SER A 135 -17.70 -19.71 19.94
CA SER A 135 -16.25 -19.68 19.97
C SER A 135 -15.65 -19.49 18.57
N PHE A 136 -16.18 -20.17 17.56
CA PHE A 136 -15.76 -19.98 16.17
C PHE A 136 -16.04 -18.56 15.67
N SER A 137 -17.21 -18.01 15.98
CA SER A 137 -17.56 -16.62 15.65
C SER A 137 -16.59 -15.62 16.29
N LEU A 138 -16.25 -15.81 17.57
CA LEU A 138 -15.27 -14.98 18.26
C LEU A 138 -13.89 -15.07 17.60
N VAL A 139 -13.43 -16.27 17.27
CA VAL A 139 -12.16 -16.49 16.55
C VAL A 139 -12.17 -15.78 15.20
N LYS A 140 -13.26 -15.88 14.42
CA LYS A 140 -13.41 -15.17 13.13
C LYS A 140 -13.33 -13.65 13.31
N ILE A 141 -14.02 -13.09 14.30
CA ILE A 141 -13.98 -11.65 14.61
C ILE A 141 -12.57 -11.23 15.01
N CYS A 142 -11.87 -12.02 15.85
CA CYS A 142 -10.49 -11.74 16.23
C CYS A 142 -9.55 -11.72 15.03
N PHE A 143 -9.62 -12.71 14.14
CA PHE A 143 -8.79 -12.75 12.92
C PHE A 143 -9.14 -11.62 11.94
N ALA A 144 -10.42 -11.31 11.75
CA ALA A 144 -10.85 -10.19 10.93
C ALA A 144 -10.34 -8.85 11.50
N GLY A 145 -10.45 -8.66 12.82
CA GLY A 145 -9.93 -7.48 13.52
C GLY A 145 -8.42 -7.33 13.39
N LEU A 146 -7.67 -8.41 13.61
CA LEU A 146 -6.22 -8.41 13.40
C LEU A 146 -5.87 -8.09 11.93
N GLY A 147 -6.59 -8.69 10.98
CA GLY A 147 -6.46 -8.40 9.57
C GLY A 147 -6.67 -6.91 9.26
N LEU A 148 -7.72 -6.29 9.79
CA LEU A 148 -8.00 -4.86 9.60
C LEU A 148 -6.90 -3.96 10.16
N VAL A 149 -6.34 -4.31 11.34
CA VAL A 149 -5.20 -3.56 11.92
C VAL A 149 -3.98 -3.62 11.00
N LEU A 150 -3.66 -4.82 10.48
CA LEU A 150 -2.56 -4.99 9.53
C LEU A 150 -2.82 -4.23 8.21
N MET A 151 -4.06 -4.22 7.73
CA MET A 151 -4.46 -3.46 6.55
C MET A 151 -4.30 -1.96 6.77
N ALA A 152 -4.69 -1.43 7.94
CA ALA A 152 -4.47 -0.03 8.29
C ALA A 152 -2.98 0.34 8.29
N ALA A 153 -2.12 -0.54 8.81
CA ALA A 153 -0.67 -0.35 8.76
C ALA A 153 -0.12 -0.33 7.31
N GLN A 154 -0.63 -1.21 6.44
CA GLN A 154 -0.26 -1.22 5.02
C GLN A 154 -0.73 0.05 4.31
N TRP A 155 -1.95 0.52 4.58
CA TRP A 155 -2.48 1.79 4.06
C TRP A 155 -1.62 2.96 4.48
N TRP A 156 -1.23 3.01 5.76
CA TRP A 156 -0.34 4.04 6.28
C TRP A 156 1.01 4.05 5.56
N ALA A 157 1.62 2.87 5.39
CA ALA A 157 2.88 2.74 4.68
C ALA A 157 2.76 3.21 3.21
N LEU A 158 1.68 2.82 2.54
CA LEU A 158 1.40 3.18 1.16
C LEU A 158 1.22 4.69 0.98
N MET A 159 0.49 5.34 1.88
CA MET A 159 0.31 6.81 1.87
C MET A 159 1.63 7.54 2.09
N THR A 160 2.49 7.02 2.98
CA THR A 160 3.83 7.54 3.21
C THR A 160 4.70 7.44 1.96
N VAL A 161 4.73 6.29 1.29
CA VAL A 161 5.49 6.07 0.05
C VAL A 161 4.95 6.94 -1.09
N ARG A 162 3.62 7.09 -1.21
CA ARG A 162 2.99 7.97 -2.20
C ARG A 162 3.37 9.43 -2.01
N ARG A 163 3.35 9.91 -0.77
CA ARG A 163 3.75 11.28 -0.43
C ARG A 163 5.23 11.51 -0.75
N TRP A 164 6.10 10.55 -0.40
CA TRP A 164 7.51 10.58 -0.76
C TRP A 164 7.72 10.60 -2.29
N GLY A 165 6.97 9.80 -3.03
CA GLY A 165 7.00 9.79 -4.49
C GLY A 165 6.58 11.13 -5.12
N LYS A 166 5.59 11.83 -4.55
CA LYS A 166 5.19 13.18 -4.97
C LYS A 166 6.29 14.20 -4.71
N GLU A 167 6.92 14.14 -3.53
CA GLU A 167 8.04 15.02 -3.16
C GLU A 167 9.22 14.85 -4.13
N LEU A 168 9.58 13.61 -4.49
CA LEU A 168 10.64 13.35 -5.48
C LEU A 168 10.32 13.92 -6.86
N ARG A 169 9.05 13.85 -7.30
CA ARG A 169 8.64 14.47 -8.58
C ARG A 169 8.77 15.99 -8.50
N PHE A 170 8.34 16.58 -7.40
CA PHE A 170 8.42 18.02 -7.20
C PHE A 170 9.87 18.53 -7.18
N GLN A 171 10.76 17.83 -6.47
CA GLN A 171 12.19 18.14 -6.46
C GLN A 171 12.83 18.04 -7.85
N ARG A 172 12.49 16.99 -8.61
CA ARG A 172 12.98 16.84 -10.00
C ARG A 172 12.53 18.00 -10.89
N LEU A 173 11.25 18.37 -10.81
CA LEU A 173 10.69 19.49 -11.59
C LEU A 173 11.32 20.84 -11.21
N LEU A 174 11.64 21.04 -9.92
CA LEU A 174 12.32 22.25 -9.47
C LEU A 174 13.75 22.34 -10.00
N MET A 175 14.51 21.24 -10.01
CA MET A 175 15.86 21.21 -10.58
C MET A 175 15.83 21.48 -12.08
N GLU A 176 14.92 20.85 -12.81
CA GLU A 176 14.79 21.02 -14.27
C GLU A 176 14.36 22.46 -14.65
N ARG A 177 13.53 23.10 -13.83
CA ARG A 177 13.12 24.50 -14.03
C ARG A 177 14.23 25.50 -13.66
N GLY A 178 15.03 25.20 -12.64
CA GLY A 178 16.12 26.07 -12.19
C GLY A 178 17.27 26.16 -13.20
N ASP A 179 17.51 25.09 -13.97
CA ASP A 179 18.57 25.05 -14.98
C ASP A 179 18.22 25.91 -16.22
N GLY A 180 16.94 25.99 -16.58
CA GLY A 180 16.47 26.78 -17.72
C GLY A 180 16.49 28.31 -17.54
N ASP A 181 16.48 28.81 -16.30
CA ASP A 181 16.50 30.26 -16.03
C ASP A 181 17.92 30.86 -16.01
N VAL A 182 18.97 30.04 -15.85
CA VAL A 182 20.37 30.51 -15.84
C VAL A 182 20.85 30.83 -17.26
N GLU A 183 20.44 30.05 -18.27
CA GLU A 183 20.82 30.31 -19.66
C GLU A 183 20.14 31.55 -20.26
N LYS A 184 18.99 31.99 -19.72
CA LYS A 184 18.30 33.20 -20.19
C LYS A 184 18.79 34.48 -19.52
N ALA A 185 19.42 34.38 -18.36
CA ALA A 185 20.05 35.51 -17.67
C ALA A 185 21.41 35.93 -18.29
N GLY A 186 22.04 35.04 -19.06
CA GLY A 186 23.33 35.30 -19.73
C GLY A 186 23.25 36.17 -21.00
N ILE A 187 22.06 36.40 -21.56
CA ILE A 187 21.89 37.19 -22.81
C ILE A 187 21.48 38.64 -22.53
N LEU A 188 21.25 39.01 -21.26
CA LEU A 188 20.76 40.34 -20.87
C LEU A 188 21.69 41.09 -19.91
N HIS A 189 22.96 40.70 -19.83
CA HIS A 189 23.94 41.39 -19.01
C HIS A 189 25.21 41.74 -19.79
N ASP A 190 25.04 42.70 -20.71
CA ASP A 190 26.11 43.55 -21.20
C ASP A 190 25.81 45.04 -20.91
N ASP A 191 25.02 45.31 -19.87
CA ASP A 191 24.88 46.65 -19.32
C ASP A 191 24.84 46.64 -17.79
N ALA A 192 25.95 47.14 -17.23
CA ALA A 192 26.13 47.85 -15.97
C ALA A 192 25.45 47.31 -14.69
N GLY A 193 26.26 46.57 -13.92
CA GLY A 193 26.64 46.96 -12.56
C GLY A 193 25.54 47.16 -11.51
N LEU A 194 25.18 46.09 -10.80
CA LEU A 194 24.87 46.19 -9.37
C LEU A 194 25.04 44.82 -8.68
N VAL A 195 26.26 44.61 -8.19
CA VAL A 195 26.63 43.49 -7.33
C VAL A 195 26.16 43.81 -5.89
N ILE A 196 25.83 42.75 -5.13
CA ILE A 196 25.75 42.68 -3.66
C ILE A 196 24.39 43.03 -3.01
N ALA A 197 23.36 42.18 -3.20
CA ALA A 197 22.23 42.12 -2.24
C ALA A 197 21.46 40.78 -2.16
N SER A 198 21.80 39.74 -2.94
CA SER A 198 20.92 38.56 -3.09
C SER A 198 21.44 37.26 -2.45
N GLU A 199 22.55 37.29 -1.71
CA GLU A 199 23.12 36.03 -1.17
C GLU A 199 22.61 35.66 0.23
N LYS A 200 21.95 36.58 0.95
CA LYS A 200 21.48 36.32 2.34
C LYS A 200 20.02 35.86 2.46
N ASN A 201 19.21 35.94 1.39
CA ASN A 201 17.78 35.60 1.48
C ASN A 201 17.44 34.14 1.14
N HIS A 202 18.36 33.39 0.52
CA HIS A 202 18.07 32.00 0.14
C HIS A 202 18.22 31.00 1.30
N GLU A 203 19.05 31.30 2.30
CA GLU A 203 19.31 30.38 3.41
C GLU A 203 18.19 30.38 4.48
N GLN A 204 17.41 31.45 4.60
CA GLN A 204 16.30 31.52 5.55
C GLN A 204 15.01 30.86 5.06
N ARG A 205 14.83 30.67 3.75
CA ARG A 205 13.58 30.09 3.20
C ARG A 205 13.48 28.57 3.35
N PHE A 206 14.60 27.88 3.61
CA PHE A 206 14.63 26.43 3.84
C PHE A 206 14.35 26.04 5.29
N LYS A 207 14.55 26.94 6.27
CA LYS A 207 14.34 26.62 7.69
C LYS A 207 12.89 26.72 8.16
N ASN A 208 11.98 27.27 7.35
CA ASN A 208 10.61 27.60 7.79
C ASN A 208 9.50 26.71 7.19
N LYS A 209 9.83 25.58 6.55
CA LYS A 209 8.83 24.65 5.96
C LYS A 209 8.64 23.34 6.73
N THR A 210 9.07 23.25 7.97
CA THR A 210 8.75 22.12 8.86
C THR A 210 7.66 22.50 9.85
N CYS A 211 6.45 22.74 9.33
CA CYS A 211 5.22 22.63 10.12
C CYS A 211 4.19 21.94 9.23
N PHE A 212 4.12 20.62 9.37
CA PHE A 212 3.15 19.77 8.69
C PHE A 212 1.80 19.90 9.40
N SER A 213 0.99 20.86 8.98
CA SER A 213 -0.42 20.96 9.35
C SER A 213 -1.22 20.07 8.40
N TRP A 214 -1.92 19.07 8.95
CA TRP A 214 -2.93 18.33 8.21
C TRP A 214 -4.14 19.26 8.00
N THR A 215 -4.28 19.84 6.82
CA THR A 215 -5.53 20.53 6.44
C THR A 215 -6.53 19.50 5.92
N GLY A 216 -7.77 19.56 6.41
CA GLY A 216 -8.85 18.61 6.12
C GLY A 216 -9.22 18.47 4.64
N ASP A 217 -8.69 19.32 3.76
CA ASP A 217 -8.90 19.29 2.32
C ASP A 217 -8.23 18.08 1.62
N ASP A 218 -7.16 17.51 2.21
CA ASP A 218 -6.47 16.35 1.65
C ASP A 218 -7.30 15.04 1.75
N LEU A 219 -8.24 14.97 2.70
CA LEU A 219 -9.16 13.84 2.87
C LEU A 219 -10.28 13.85 1.82
N VAL A 220 -10.68 15.03 1.36
CA VAL A 220 -11.75 15.21 0.37
C VAL A 220 -11.26 14.87 -1.04
N GLN A 221 -9.99 15.15 -1.36
CA GLN A 221 -9.40 14.80 -2.66
C GLN A 221 -9.17 13.29 -2.86
N ILE A 222 -9.08 12.50 -1.79
CA ILE A 222 -8.92 11.04 -1.87
C ILE A 222 -10.26 10.34 -2.10
N LEU A 223 -11.38 10.94 -1.68
CA LEU A 223 -12.72 10.36 -1.85
C LEU A 223 -13.43 10.75 -3.15
N LEU A 224 -12.95 11.77 -3.89
CA LEU A 224 -13.68 12.36 -5.04
C LEU A 224 -12.98 12.23 -6.39
N LEU A 225 -11.91 11.45 -6.52
CA LEU A 225 -11.41 11.09 -7.86
C LEU A 225 -12.33 10.01 -8.46
N PRO A 226 -13.00 10.26 -9.60
CA PRO A 226 -13.77 9.22 -10.28
C PRO A 226 -12.80 8.12 -10.72
N LEU A 227 -13.24 6.87 -10.53
CA LEU A 227 -12.61 5.68 -11.12
C LEU A 227 -12.39 5.86 -12.64
#